data_AF-A0AAQ0LX72-F1
#
_entry.id   AF-A0AAQ0LX72-F1
#
_cell.length_a   1.000
_cell.length_b   1.000
_cell.length_c   1.000
_cell.angle_alpha   90.00
_cell.angle_beta   90.00
_cell.angle_gamma   90.00
#
_symmetry.space_group_name_H-M   'P 1'
#
loop_
_entity.id
_entity.type
_entity.pdbx_description
1 polymer ?
#
loop_
_entity_poly.entity_id
_entity_poly.type
_entity_poly.pdbx_seq_one_letter_code
_entity_poly.pdbx_strand_id
1 'polypeptide(L)'
;ADTWDRRNMRVEFNPNKLTHEEMLWLKQNIIDYMEDDGFTRLDLAFDFEDDLSDYYAMTDKSVKKTIFYGRNGKPETKYFGVRDS
;
A
#
# COMPACT_ATOMS: atom_id res chain seq x y z
N ALA A 1 5.90 -9.65 25.49
CA ALA A 1 4.90 -8.79 24.86
C ALA A 1 5.18 -7.35 25.27
N ASP A 2 5.27 -6.43 24.30
CA ASP A 2 5.34 -4.99 24.55
C ASP A 2 4.04 -4.52 25.24
N THR A 3 4.00 -3.31 25.83
CA THR A 3 2.87 -2.75 26.60
C THR A 3 1.53 -2.67 25.83
N TRP A 4 1.54 -3.05 24.55
CA TRP A 4 0.43 -2.96 23.61
C TRP A 4 0.02 -4.30 22.96
N ASP A 5 0.57 -5.44 23.40
CA ASP A 5 0.29 -6.78 22.84
C ASP A 5 0.43 -6.85 21.30
N ARG A 6 1.42 -6.13 20.77
CA ARG A 6 1.71 -6.09 19.33
C ARG A 6 2.86 -7.02 19.00
N ARG A 7 2.82 -7.54 17.77
CA ARG A 7 3.97 -8.16 17.10
C ARG A 7 5.13 -7.17 17.06
N ASN A 8 6.33 -7.67 17.30
CA ASN A 8 7.52 -6.86 17.63
C ASN A 8 8.35 -6.45 16.40
N MET A 9 8.06 -6.97 15.20
CA MET A 9 8.83 -6.70 13.99
C MET A 9 7.92 -6.54 12.77
N ARG A 10 8.28 -5.58 11.89
CA ARG A 10 7.61 -5.31 10.62
C ARG A 10 8.61 -5.36 9.47
N VAL A 11 8.24 -6.00 8.38
CA VAL A 11 9.01 -6.05 7.13
C VAL A 11 8.17 -5.40 6.03
N GLU A 12 8.77 -4.45 5.30
CA GLU A 12 8.10 -3.70 4.23
C GLU A 12 8.86 -3.83 2.92
N PHE A 13 8.15 -4.17 1.84
CA PHE A 13 8.70 -4.23 0.50
C PHE A 13 7.60 -4.07 -0.55
N ASN A 14 7.98 -3.67 -1.75
CA ASN A 14 7.11 -3.75 -2.94
C ASN A 14 7.50 -5.02 -3.70
N PRO A 15 6.63 -6.05 -3.81
CA PRO A 15 6.97 -7.29 -4.49
C PRO A 15 7.30 -7.09 -5.98
N ASN A 16 6.73 -6.06 -6.64
CA ASN A 16 7.03 -5.75 -8.04
C ASN A 16 8.45 -5.20 -8.25
N LYS A 17 9.19 -4.87 -7.17
CA LYS A 17 10.56 -4.36 -7.22
C LYS A 17 11.60 -5.37 -6.71
N LEU A 18 11.20 -6.61 -6.46
CA LEU A 18 12.09 -7.69 -6.05
C LEU A 18 12.21 -8.73 -7.15
N THR A 19 13.42 -9.21 -7.36
CA THR A 19 13.67 -10.43 -8.13
C THR A 19 13.24 -11.65 -7.33
N HIS A 20 13.04 -12.78 -8.02
CA HIS A 20 12.68 -14.04 -7.36
C HIS A 20 13.75 -14.51 -6.35
N GLU A 21 15.03 -14.28 -6.65
CA GLU A 21 16.14 -14.60 -5.75
C GLU A 21 16.12 -13.76 -4.48
N GLU A 22 15.90 -12.44 -4.61
CA GLU A 22 15.77 -11.54 -3.45
C GLU A 22 14.56 -11.90 -2.59
N MET A 23 13.44 -12.33 -3.21
CA MET A 23 12.28 -12.82 -2.47
C MET A 23 12.58 -14.10 -1.68
N LEU A 24 13.28 -15.06 -2.30
CA LEU A 24 13.70 -16.29 -1.62
C LEU A 24 14.66 -15.98 -0.48
N TRP A 25 15.63 -15.09 -0.71
CA TRP A 25 16.56 -14.66 0.32
C TRP A 25 15.83 -14.02 1.49
N LEU A 26 14.91 -13.08 1.23
CA LEU A 26 14.13 -12.40 2.26
C LEU A 26 13.30 -13.39 3.08
N LYS A 27 12.67 -14.36 2.41
CA LYS A 27 11.88 -15.40 3.08
C LYS A 27 12.77 -16.24 4.02
N GLN A 28 13.84 -16.83 3.48
CA GLN A 28 14.68 -17.78 4.20
C GLN A 28 15.51 -17.15 5.32
N ASN A 29 15.93 -15.89 5.15
CA ASN A 29 16.87 -15.26 6.08
C ASN A 29 16.21 -14.31 7.06
N ILE A 30 14.97 -13.87 6.81
CA ILE A 30 14.26 -12.90 7.67
C ILE A 30 12.90 -13.45 8.09
N ILE A 31 12.00 -13.74 7.14
CA ILE A 31 10.60 -14.06 7.46
C ILE A 31 10.47 -15.39 8.21
N ASP A 32 11.23 -16.42 7.82
CA ASP A 32 11.15 -17.75 8.44
C ASP A 32 11.61 -17.78 9.92
N TYR A 33 12.27 -16.72 10.39
CA TYR A 33 12.66 -16.55 11.79
C TYR A 33 11.67 -15.69 12.60
N MET A 34 10.62 -15.17 11.96
CA MET A 34 9.57 -14.43 12.65
C MET A 34 8.54 -15.40 13.25
N GLU A 35 8.10 -15.12 14.47
CA GLU A 35 6.98 -15.81 15.11
C GLU A 35 5.70 -14.98 14.96
N ASP A 36 4.55 -15.65 14.81
CA ASP A 36 3.23 -15.00 14.60
C ASP A 36 3.20 -14.06 13.37
N ASP A 37 3.79 -14.49 12.25
CA ASP A 37 3.86 -13.69 11.03
C ASP A 37 2.50 -13.60 10.31
N GLY A 38 2.32 -12.53 9.54
CA GLY A 38 1.08 -12.30 8.78
C GLY A 38 1.01 -10.89 8.22
N PHE A 39 0.22 -10.70 7.16
CA PHE A 39 0.12 -9.42 6.48
C PHE A 39 -0.61 -8.37 7.31
N THR A 40 0.02 -7.21 7.49
CA THR A 40 -0.58 -6.02 8.13
C THR A 40 -0.97 -4.95 7.11
N ARG A 41 -0.43 -5.03 5.87
CA ARG A 41 -0.77 -4.16 4.75
C ARG A 41 -0.58 -4.91 3.44
N LEU A 42 -1.54 -4.75 2.52
CA LEU A 42 -1.49 -5.26 1.15
C LEU A 42 -2.10 -4.20 0.22
N ASP A 43 -1.32 -3.74 -0.75
CA ASP A 43 -1.76 -2.74 -1.72
C ASP A 43 -2.08 -3.43 -3.05
N LEU A 44 -3.26 -3.17 -3.63
CA LEU A 44 -3.64 -3.63 -4.97
C LEU A 44 -3.41 -2.50 -5.99
N ALA A 45 -2.64 -2.78 -7.04
CA ALA A 45 -2.34 -1.83 -8.11
C ALA A 45 -2.99 -2.28 -9.42
N PHE A 46 -3.70 -1.35 -10.08
CA PHE A 46 -4.35 -1.57 -11.37
C PHE A 46 -3.87 -0.48 -12.34
N ASP A 47 -3.14 -0.89 -13.38
CA ASP A 47 -2.68 -0.01 -14.46
C ASP A 47 -3.72 0.00 -15.59
N PHE A 48 -4.05 1.19 -16.08
CA PHE A 48 -5.01 1.40 -17.18
C PHE A 48 -4.34 2.26 -18.26
N GLU A 49 -4.67 2.00 -19.53
CA GLU A 49 -4.24 2.83 -20.67
C GLU A 49 -5.14 4.05 -20.89
N ASP A 50 -6.36 4.05 -20.32
CA ASP A 50 -7.32 5.14 -20.42
C ASP A 50 -6.99 6.32 -19.48
N ASP A 51 -7.45 7.51 -19.84
CA ASP A 51 -7.34 8.71 -19.00
C ASP A 51 -8.34 8.66 -17.83
N LEU A 52 -7.81 8.45 -16.61
CA LEU A 52 -8.60 8.41 -15.38
C LEU A 52 -8.77 9.79 -14.70
N SER A 53 -8.40 10.89 -15.37
CA SER A 53 -8.40 12.24 -14.81
C SER A 53 -9.79 12.72 -14.34
N ASP A 54 -10.87 12.19 -14.90
CA ASP A 54 -12.25 12.49 -14.48
C ASP A 54 -12.91 11.40 -13.63
N TYR A 55 -12.24 10.28 -13.37
CA TYR A 55 -12.78 9.16 -12.58
C TYR A 55 -12.66 9.41 -11.07
N TYR A 56 -13.62 8.92 -10.29
CA TYR A 56 -13.66 9.08 -8.83
C TYR A 56 -14.06 7.78 -8.13
N ALA A 57 -13.37 7.45 -7.05
CA ALA A 57 -13.81 6.38 -6.15
C ALA A 57 -14.94 6.91 -5.26
N MET A 58 -16.06 6.19 -5.24
CA MET A 58 -17.18 6.46 -4.35
C MET A 58 -17.51 5.20 -3.55
N THR A 59 -17.81 5.39 -2.28
CA THR A 59 -18.32 4.33 -1.40
C THR A 59 -19.64 4.82 -0.80
N ASP A 60 -20.47 3.92 -0.29
CA ASP A 60 -21.74 4.29 0.36
C ASP A 60 -21.53 5.21 1.58
N LYS A 61 -20.33 5.20 2.17
CA LYS A 61 -19.91 6.15 3.21
C LYS A 61 -19.22 7.35 2.57
N SER A 62 -19.57 8.55 3.05
CA SER A 62 -18.87 9.77 2.67
C SER A 62 -17.43 9.73 3.18
N VAL A 63 -16.46 9.83 2.27
CA VAL A 63 -15.02 9.81 2.57
C VAL A 63 -14.38 11.15 2.19
N LYS A 64 -13.31 11.52 2.92
CA LYS A 64 -12.50 12.69 2.57
C LYS A 64 -11.81 12.45 1.23
N LYS A 65 -11.60 13.53 0.46
CA LYS A 65 -10.86 13.49 -0.81
C LYS A 65 -9.81 14.58 -0.87
N THR A 66 -8.65 14.25 -1.44
CA THR A 66 -7.55 15.19 -1.71
C THR A 66 -7.12 15.01 -3.15
N ILE A 67 -7.06 16.11 -3.92
CA ILE A 67 -6.68 16.10 -5.34
C ILE A 67 -5.47 17.02 -5.51
N PHE A 68 -4.41 16.50 -6.11
CA PHE A 68 -3.22 17.25 -6.50
C PHE A 68 -3.29 17.56 -7.98
N TYR A 69 -3.09 18.84 -8.33
CA TYR A 69 -3.17 19.33 -9.69
C TYR A 69 -1.78 19.70 -10.20
N GLY A 70 -1.52 19.37 -11.47
CA GLY A 70 -0.32 19.79 -12.18
C GLY A 70 -0.35 21.28 -12.52
N ARG A 71 0.76 21.80 -13.04
CA ARG A 71 0.87 23.21 -13.48
C ARG A 71 -0.10 23.57 -14.61
N ASN A 72 -0.54 22.56 -15.37
CA ASN A 72 -1.54 22.68 -16.42
C ASN A 72 -2.99 22.71 -15.89
N GLY A 73 -3.18 22.60 -14.57
CA GLY A 73 -4.49 22.56 -13.92
C GLY A 73 -5.21 21.21 -14.00
N LYS A 74 -4.57 20.17 -14.56
CA LYS A 74 -5.15 18.81 -14.63
C LYS A 74 -4.86 18.03 -13.35
N PRO A 75 -5.79 17.17 -12.88
CA PRO A 75 -5.55 16.33 -11.71
C PRO A 75 -4.51 15.24 -12.03
N GLU A 76 -3.47 15.14 -11.22
CA GLU A 76 -2.38 14.16 -11.39
C GLU A 76 -2.42 13.04 -10.33
N THR A 77 -2.96 13.33 -9.14
CA THR A 77 -3.07 12.33 -8.06
C THR A 77 -4.31 12.60 -7.22
N LYS A 78 -5.04 11.53 -6.89
CA LYS A 78 -6.27 11.59 -6.09
C LYS A 78 -6.16 10.59 -4.93
N TYR A 79 -6.43 11.06 -3.71
CA TYR A 79 -6.62 10.19 -2.55
C TYR A 79 -8.06 10.26 -2.08
N PHE A 80 -8.63 9.09 -1.76
CA PHE A 80 -9.96 8.92 -1.20
C PHE A 80 -9.83 8.17 0.13
N GLY A 81 -10.40 8.73 1.21
CA GLY A 81 -10.23 8.22 2.57
C GLY A 81 -9.08 8.88 3.34
N VAL A 82 -8.61 8.20 4.38
CA VAL A 82 -7.46 8.62 5.21
C VAL A 82 -6.45 7.48 5.27
N ARG A 83 -5.16 7.80 5.43
CA ARG A 83 -4.08 6.82 5.38
C ARG A 83 -4.09 5.81 6.55
N ASP A 84 -4.53 6.26 7.72
CA ASP A 84 -4.50 5.48 8.97
C ASP A 84 -5.90 4.94 9.35
N SER A 85 -6.75 4.67 8.36
CA SER A 85 -8.12 4.14 8.58
C SER A 85 -8.14 2.69 9.05
#